data_AF-A0A540WHG6-F1
#
_entry.id   AF-A0A540WHG6-F1
#
_cell.length_a   1.000
_cell.length_b   1.000
_cell.length_c   1.000
_cell.angle_alpha   90.00
_cell.angle_beta   90.00
_cell.angle_gamma   90.00
#
_symmetry.space_group_name_H-M   'P 1'
#
loop_
_entity.id
_entity.type
_entity.pdbx_description
1 polymer ?
#
loop_
_entity_poly.entity_id
_entity_poly.type
_entity_poly.pdbx_seq_one_letter_code
_entity_poly.pdbx_strand_id
1 'polypeptide(L)'
;RWEEAKLDAFLGRFGLLVLDEAHHIAASAFHRIVDRCPARYRLGLTATPEREDGLTPLLRFYLGAPLAVVKHEDLVARGVLVVPEVRAVETAFDFPYGRASDYAPMLEALAEDKARNDLVLGAVAREAWAGHLCLVLTGRVDHCELLAQRLSATGLSAAALTSEVPREARKALLDQARAGRV
;
A
#
# COMPACT_ATOMS: atom_id res chain seq x y z
N ARG A 1 -10.21 16.88 -17.31
CA ARG A 1 -11.17 15.79 -17.65
C ARG A 1 -11.26 15.70 -19.16
N TRP A 2 -11.27 14.51 -19.75
CA TRP A 2 -11.45 14.35 -21.20
C TRP A 2 -12.95 14.48 -21.56
N GLU A 3 -13.24 15.05 -22.72
CA GLU A 3 -14.56 14.93 -23.34
C GLU A 3 -14.84 13.48 -23.74
N GLU A 4 -16.10 13.06 -23.66
CA GLU A 4 -16.50 11.67 -23.85
C GLU A 4 -16.17 11.14 -25.24
N ALA A 5 -16.53 11.88 -26.29
CA ALA A 5 -16.22 11.50 -27.67
C ALA A 5 -14.71 11.35 -27.92
N LYS A 6 -13.90 12.20 -27.28
CA LYS A 6 -12.43 12.14 -27.38
C LYS A 6 -11.88 10.92 -26.66
N LEU A 7 -12.45 10.56 -25.51
CA LEU A 7 -12.07 9.35 -24.78
C LEU A 7 -12.44 8.09 -25.57
N ASP A 8 -13.64 8.01 -26.13
CA ASP A 8 -14.08 6.85 -26.91
C ASP A 8 -13.24 6.66 -28.17
N ALA A 9 -12.96 7.75 -28.90
CA ALA A 9 -12.08 7.71 -30.07
C ALA A 9 -10.66 7.26 -29.71
N PHE A 10 -10.17 7.61 -28.52
CA PHE A 10 -8.88 7.13 -28.03
C PHE A 10 -8.93 5.64 -27.68
N LEU A 11 -9.91 5.22 -26.89
CA LEU A 11 -10.06 3.83 -26.45
C LEU A 11 -10.34 2.88 -27.63
N GLY A 12 -11.05 3.34 -28.65
CA GLY A 12 -11.34 2.59 -29.87
C GLY A 12 -10.12 2.19 -30.71
N ARG A 13 -8.94 2.74 -30.40
CA ARG A 13 -7.69 2.40 -31.10
C ARG A 13 -7.01 1.14 -30.56
N PHE A 14 -7.50 0.58 -29.44
CA PHE A 14 -6.84 -0.52 -28.75
C PHE A 14 -7.66 -1.82 -28.87
N GLY A 15 -6.99 -2.91 -29.26
CA GLY A 15 -7.59 -4.25 -29.30
C GLY A 15 -7.44 -5.03 -27.98
N LEU A 16 -6.53 -4.59 -27.09
CA LEU A 16 -6.22 -5.21 -25.82
C LEU A 16 -6.22 -4.16 -24.69
N LEU A 17 -6.92 -4.46 -23.61
CA LEU A 17 -6.88 -3.72 -22.35
C LEU A 17 -6.14 -4.55 -21.28
N VAL A 18 -5.03 -4.02 -20.76
CA VAL A 18 -4.31 -4.61 -19.63
C VAL A 18 -4.62 -3.79 -18.37
N LEU A 19 -5.12 -4.46 -17.34
CA LEU A 19 -5.45 -3.88 -16.06
C LEU A 19 -4.50 -4.42 -15.01
N ASP A 20 -3.53 -3.59 -14.62
CA ASP A 20 -2.71 -3.87 -13.44
C ASP A 20 -3.48 -3.48 -12.18
N GLU A 21 -3.26 -4.22 -11.09
CA GLU A 21 -4.08 -4.15 -9.88
C GLU A 21 -5.58 -4.19 -10.17
N ALA A 22 -5.99 -5.16 -10.99
CA ALA A 22 -7.34 -5.31 -11.52
C ALA A 22 -8.43 -5.35 -10.43
N HIS A 23 -8.06 -5.66 -9.18
CA HIS A 23 -8.99 -5.59 -8.05
C HIS A 23 -9.58 -4.18 -7.86
N HIS A 24 -8.95 -3.12 -8.37
CA HIS A 24 -9.49 -1.76 -8.35
C HIS A 24 -10.58 -1.45 -9.40
N ILE A 25 -10.99 -2.38 -10.27
CA ILE A 25 -12.05 -2.13 -11.28
C ILE A 25 -13.33 -1.56 -10.65
N ALA A 26 -13.66 -1.98 -9.42
CA ALA A 26 -14.83 -1.48 -8.69
C ALA A 26 -14.71 -0.01 -8.25
N ALA A 27 -13.52 0.59 -8.28
CA ALA A 27 -13.35 2.02 -8.02
C ALA A 27 -13.95 2.83 -9.17
N SER A 28 -14.77 3.84 -8.83
CA SER A 28 -15.60 4.60 -9.77
C SER A 28 -14.85 5.19 -10.98
N ALA A 29 -13.57 5.56 -10.81
CA ALA A 29 -12.74 6.07 -11.90
C ALA A 29 -12.25 4.98 -12.87
N PHE A 30 -11.88 3.80 -12.36
CA PHE A 30 -11.43 2.67 -13.18
C PHE A 30 -12.60 2.06 -13.94
N HIS A 31 -13.73 1.85 -13.26
CA HIS A 31 -14.94 1.30 -13.84
C HIS A 31 -15.31 1.98 -15.16
N ARG A 32 -15.32 3.33 -15.18
CA ARG A 32 -15.69 4.11 -16.37
C ARG A 32 -14.80 3.82 -17.59
N ILE A 33 -13.51 3.61 -17.40
CA ILE A 33 -12.58 3.32 -18.50
C ILE A 33 -12.78 1.88 -18.97
N VAL A 34 -12.90 0.94 -18.03
CA VAL A 34 -13.07 -0.49 -18.33
C VAL A 34 -14.39 -0.76 -19.04
N ASP A 35 -15.46 -0.08 -18.65
CA ASP A 35 -16.80 -0.20 -19.23
C ASP A 35 -16.84 0.35 -20.68
N ARG A 36 -16.23 1.52 -20.91
CA ARG A 36 -16.26 2.18 -22.23
C ARG A 36 -15.25 1.63 -23.25
N CYS A 37 -14.21 0.93 -22.80
CA CYS A 37 -13.16 0.46 -23.71
C CYS A 37 -13.67 -0.70 -24.59
N PRO A 38 -13.73 -0.55 -25.92
CA PRO A 38 -14.26 -1.58 -26.82
C PRO A 38 -13.26 -2.70 -27.13
N ALA A 39 -12.12 -2.75 -26.44
CA ALA A 39 -11.09 -3.75 -26.66
C ALA A 39 -11.65 -5.17 -26.53
N ARG A 40 -11.43 -5.99 -27.57
CA ARG A 40 -11.87 -7.39 -27.62
C ARG A 40 -11.18 -8.25 -26.58
N TYR A 41 -9.90 -7.99 -26.33
CA TYR A 41 -9.09 -8.74 -25.39
C TYR A 41 -8.91 -7.95 -24.10
N ARG A 42 -9.02 -8.63 -22.95
CA ARG A 42 -8.88 -8.05 -21.63
C ARG A 42 -8.01 -8.95 -20.77
N LEU A 43 -7.00 -8.39 -20.13
CA LEU A 43 -6.09 -9.09 -19.22
C LEU A 43 -6.05 -8.34 -17.90
N GLY A 44 -6.43 -8.99 -16.82
CA GLY A 44 -6.28 -8.45 -15.46
C GLY A 44 -5.16 -9.15 -14.71
N LEU A 45 -4.33 -8.36 -14.04
CA LEU A 45 -3.28 -8.81 -13.13
C LEU A 45 -3.65 -8.33 -11.73
N THR A 46 -3.68 -9.23 -10.75
CA THR A 46 -3.92 -8.86 -9.35
C THR A 46 -3.34 -9.92 -8.42
N ALA A 47 -2.70 -9.47 -7.34
CA ALA A 47 -2.28 -10.35 -6.25
C ALA A 47 -3.43 -10.64 -5.26
N THR A 48 -4.48 -9.82 -5.28
CA THR A 48 -5.60 -9.83 -4.33
C THR A 48 -6.94 -9.91 -5.08
N PRO A 49 -7.29 -11.08 -5.66
CA PRO A 49 -8.54 -11.22 -6.41
C PRO A 49 -9.77 -11.19 -5.51
N GLU A 50 -9.64 -11.63 -4.25
CA GLU A 50 -10.74 -11.64 -3.28
C GLU A 50 -10.82 -10.30 -2.56
N ARG A 51 -12.02 -9.69 -2.57
CA ARG A 51 -12.29 -8.41 -1.91
C ARG A 51 -13.19 -8.62 -0.69
N GLU A 52 -12.84 -7.97 0.41
CA GLU A 52 -13.61 -7.98 1.66
C GLU A 52 -14.98 -7.27 1.54
N ASP A 53 -15.14 -6.41 0.53
CA ASP A 53 -16.38 -5.69 0.25
C ASP A 53 -17.38 -6.49 -0.60
N GLY A 54 -17.06 -7.74 -0.95
CA GLY A 54 -17.92 -8.63 -1.72
C GLY A 54 -18.04 -8.27 -3.21
N LEU A 55 -17.26 -7.32 -3.72
CA LEU A 55 -17.31 -6.91 -5.13
C LEU A 55 -16.46 -7.78 -6.07
N THR A 56 -15.92 -8.91 -5.60
CA THR A 56 -15.25 -9.93 -6.43
C THR A 56 -16.04 -10.32 -7.70
N PRO A 57 -17.39 -10.39 -7.71
CA PRO A 57 -18.15 -10.70 -8.93
C PRO A 57 -17.94 -9.69 -10.07
N LEU A 58 -17.65 -8.42 -9.80
CA LEU A 58 -17.40 -7.41 -10.83
C LEU A 58 -16.10 -7.69 -11.60
N LEU A 59 -15.05 -8.13 -10.89
CA LEU A 59 -13.82 -8.60 -11.53
C LEU A 59 -14.13 -9.71 -12.54
N ARG A 60 -14.91 -10.71 -12.12
CA ARG A 60 -15.30 -11.83 -12.99
C ARG A 60 -16.21 -11.39 -14.14
N PHE A 61 -17.07 -10.42 -13.92
CA PHE A 61 -17.93 -9.87 -14.96
C PHE A 61 -17.11 -9.21 -16.09
N TYR A 62 -16.10 -8.43 -15.73
CA TYR A 62 -15.28 -7.70 -16.72
C TYR A 62 -14.14 -8.51 -17.34
N LEU A 63 -13.59 -9.50 -16.61
CA LEU A 63 -12.39 -10.23 -17.00
C LEU A 63 -12.61 -11.72 -17.21
N GLY A 64 -13.74 -12.26 -16.78
CA GLY A 64 -14.01 -13.70 -16.78
C GLY A 64 -13.35 -14.44 -15.63
N ALA A 65 -13.22 -15.76 -15.78
CA ALA A 65 -12.55 -16.61 -14.81
C ALA A 65 -11.02 -16.43 -14.85
N PRO A 66 -10.31 -16.63 -13.72
CA PRO A 66 -8.85 -16.61 -13.71
C PRO A 66 -8.27 -17.60 -14.73
N LEU A 67 -7.43 -17.10 -15.63
CA LEU A 67 -6.73 -17.92 -16.62
C LEU A 67 -5.57 -18.71 -16.00
N ALA A 68 -4.87 -18.09 -15.06
CA ALA A 68 -3.76 -18.67 -14.34
C ALA A 68 -3.76 -18.13 -12.91
N VAL A 69 -3.38 -18.98 -11.95
CA VAL A 69 -3.19 -18.60 -10.55
C VAL A 69 -1.82 -19.10 -10.12
N VAL A 70 -0.98 -18.18 -9.66
CA VAL A 70 0.34 -18.49 -9.12
C VAL A 70 0.23 -18.48 -7.60
N LYS A 71 0.49 -19.61 -6.94
CA LYS A 71 0.41 -19.70 -5.49
C LYS A 71 1.67 -19.15 -4.84
N HIS A 72 1.51 -18.54 -3.67
CA HIS A 72 2.62 -18.02 -2.87
C HIS A 72 3.64 -19.12 -2.53
N GLU A 73 3.16 -20.30 -2.12
CA GLU A 73 3.99 -21.47 -1.78
C GLU A 73 4.90 -21.91 -2.93
N ASP A 74 4.38 -21.91 -4.17
CA ASP A 74 5.15 -22.29 -5.36
C ASP A 74 6.29 -21.29 -5.63
N LEU A 75 6.06 -20.00 -5.37
CA LEU A 75 7.07 -18.96 -5.55
C LEU A 75 8.15 -19.01 -4.46
N VAL A 76 7.76 -19.31 -3.22
CA VAL A 76 8.69 -19.54 -2.11
C VAL A 76 9.56 -20.77 -2.40
N ALA A 77 8.96 -21.90 -2.81
CA ALA A 77 9.68 -23.13 -3.12
C ALA A 77 10.69 -22.97 -4.27
N ARG A 78 10.42 -22.05 -5.20
CA ARG A 78 11.30 -21.71 -6.32
C ARG A 78 12.36 -20.65 -5.97
N GLY A 79 12.37 -20.13 -4.75
CA GLY A 79 13.28 -19.05 -4.33
C GLY A 79 13.01 -17.70 -4.99
N VAL A 80 11.80 -17.51 -5.55
CA VAL A 80 11.39 -16.24 -6.18
C VAL A 80 10.94 -15.24 -5.12
N LEU A 81 10.32 -15.71 -4.03
CA LEU A 81 9.90 -14.89 -2.90
C LEU A 81 10.74 -15.19 -1.66
N VAL A 82 10.98 -14.15 -0.87
CA VAL A 82 11.53 -14.27 0.48
C VAL A 82 10.40 -14.62 1.45
N VAL A 83 10.66 -15.55 2.37
CA VAL A 83 9.73 -15.86 3.46
C VAL A 83 9.94 -14.82 4.57
N PRO A 84 8.93 -14.01 4.91
CA PRO A 84 9.06 -13.03 5.97
C PRO A 84 9.08 -13.71 7.35
N GLU A 85 9.89 -13.19 8.25
CA GLU A 85 9.78 -13.49 9.68
C GLU A 85 8.76 -12.52 10.31
N VAL A 86 7.71 -13.05 10.94
CA VAL A 86 6.68 -12.24 11.60
C VAL A 86 6.90 -12.25 13.10
N ARG A 87 7.21 -11.08 13.67
CA ARG A 87 7.37 -10.87 15.11
C ARG A 87 6.25 -9.97 15.63
N ALA A 88 5.29 -10.55 16.34
CA ALA A 88 4.28 -9.78 17.04
C ALA A 88 4.88 -9.21 18.34
N VAL A 89 4.70 -7.91 18.57
CA VAL A 89 5.14 -7.22 19.78
C VAL A 89 3.90 -6.73 20.52
N GLU A 90 3.59 -7.36 21.65
CA GLU A 90 2.51 -6.91 22.52
C GLU A 90 2.87 -5.59 23.19
N THR A 91 1.91 -4.67 23.24
CA THR A 91 2.07 -3.36 23.85
C THR A 91 1.16 -3.25 25.07
N ALA A 92 1.57 -2.50 26.09
CA ALA A 92 0.72 -2.18 27.22
C ALA A 92 -0.32 -1.07 26.93
N PHE A 93 -0.46 -0.65 25.66
CA PHE A 93 -1.47 0.33 25.27
C PHE A 93 -2.86 -0.23 25.55
N ASP A 94 -3.64 0.52 26.31
CA ASP A 94 -5.02 0.21 26.62
C ASP A 94 -5.88 1.44 26.34
N PHE A 95 -7.06 1.22 25.76
CA PHE A 95 -8.01 2.27 25.43
C PHE A 95 -9.43 1.72 25.55
N PRO A 96 -10.35 2.42 26.24
CA PRO A 96 -11.73 1.99 26.36
C PRO A 96 -12.43 2.07 25.00
N TYR A 97 -12.46 0.95 24.28
CA TYR A 97 -13.08 0.83 22.96
C TYR A 97 -14.40 0.06 23.07
N GLY A 98 -15.53 0.76 22.92
CA GLY A 98 -16.86 0.14 23.01
C GLY A 98 -17.81 0.49 21.87
N ARG A 99 -17.56 1.59 21.17
CA ARG A 99 -18.42 2.11 20.09
C ARG A 99 -17.57 2.54 18.89
N ALA A 100 -18.18 2.58 17.70
CA ALA A 100 -17.50 3.05 16.49
C ALA A 100 -16.97 4.50 16.61
N SER A 101 -17.61 5.33 17.44
CA SER A 101 -17.14 6.70 17.76
C SER A 101 -15.79 6.73 18.45
N ASP A 102 -15.40 5.64 19.10
CA ASP A 102 -14.19 5.56 19.91
C ASP A 102 -12.95 5.27 19.04
N TYR A 103 -13.15 4.88 17.78
CA TYR A 103 -12.08 4.51 16.84
C TYR A 103 -11.11 5.65 16.53
N ALA A 104 -11.62 6.83 16.18
CA ALA A 104 -10.76 7.97 15.87
C ALA A 104 -9.97 8.48 17.10
N PRO A 105 -10.60 8.67 18.28
CA PRO A 105 -9.88 8.97 19.52
C PRO A 105 -8.87 7.89 19.92
N MET A 106 -9.21 6.60 19.75
CA MET A 106 -8.28 5.50 20.03
C MET A 106 -7.04 5.58 19.15
N LEU A 107 -7.19 5.83 17.85
CA LEU A 107 -6.05 5.96 16.93
C LEU A 107 -5.15 7.16 17.27
N GLU A 108 -5.74 8.26 17.73
CA GLU A 108 -5.01 9.44 18.19
C GLU A 108 -4.21 9.11 19.46
N ALA A 109 -4.86 8.53 20.47
CA ALA A 109 -4.20 8.08 21.70
C ALA A 109 -3.08 7.05 21.41
N LEU A 110 -3.30 6.14 20.47
CA LEU A 110 -2.32 5.13 20.05
C LEU A 110 -1.09 5.76 19.38
N ALA A 111 -1.27 6.84 18.64
CA ALA A 111 -0.18 7.58 17.99
C ALA A 111 0.65 8.39 19.01
N GLU A 112 0.03 8.81 20.11
CA GLU A 112 0.68 9.56 21.19
C GLU A 112 1.29 8.67 22.28
N ASP A 113 0.96 7.37 22.31
CA ASP A 113 1.48 6.44 23.31
C ASP A 113 3.01 6.33 23.24
N LYS A 114 3.67 6.94 24.22
CA LYS A 114 5.12 7.02 24.29
C LYS A 114 5.77 5.64 24.42
N ALA A 115 5.19 4.74 25.23
CA ALA A 115 5.80 3.44 25.50
C ALA A 115 5.80 2.57 24.24
N ARG A 116 4.69 2.56 23.50
CA ARG A 116 4.54 1.93 22.19
C ARG A 116 5.48 2.56 21.18
N ASN A 117 5.56 3.88 21.12
CA ASN A 117 6.45 4.55 20.17
C ASN A 117 7.92 4.24 20.46
N ASP A 118 8.31 4.15 21.74
CA ASP A 118 9.67 3.74 22.11
C ASP A 118 9.96 2.27 21.71
N LEU A 119 8.96 1.36 21.74
CA LEU A 119 9.10 0.00 21.20
C LEU A 119 9.32 -0.01 19.68
N VAL A 120 8.53 0.79 18.93
CA VAL A 120 8.66 0.92 17.47
C VAL A 120 10.04 1.48 17.12
N LEU A 121 10.43 2.60 17.74
CA LEU A 121 11.72 3.25 17.51
C LEU A 121 12.88 2.32 17.84
N GLY A 122 12.79 1.59 18.96
CA GLY A 122 13.81 0.63 19.36
C GLY A 122 13.94 -0.54 18.38
N ALA A 123 12.84 -1.06 17.86
CA ALA A 123 12.86 -2.11 16.85
C ALA A 123 13.48 -1.63 15.54
N VAL A 124 13.02 -0.49 15.03
CA VAL A 124 13.52 0.10 13.79
C VAL A 124 15.00 0.46 13.90
N ALA A 125 15.41 1.07 15.02
CA ALA A 125 16.80 1.45 15.22
C ALA A 125 17.73 0.23 15.23
N ARG A 126 17.35 -0.87 15.89
CA ARG A 126 18.15 -2.10 15.89
C ARG A 126 18.39 -2.63 14.47
N GLU A 127 17.33 -2.71 13.67
CA GLU A 127 17.41 -3.21 12.29
C GLU A 127 18.19 -2.25 11.38
N ALA A 128 17.96 -0.94 11.51
CA ALA A 128 18.66 0.08 10.74
C ALA A 128 20.17 0.09 11.05
N TRP A 129 20.55 -0.03 12.33
CA TRP A 129 21.97 -0.14 12.72
C TRP A 129 22.62 -1.45 12.25
N ALA A 130 21.83 -2.51 12.02
CA ALA A 130 22.30 -3.75 11.38
C ALA A 130 22.46 -3.61 9.85
N GLY A 131 22.13 -2.45 9.28
CA GLY A 131 22.23 -2.16 7.84
C GLY A 131 20.99 -2.52 7.04
N HIS A 132 19.86 -2.81 7.69
CA HIS A 132 18.60 -3.12 7.00
C HIS A 132 17.83 -1.86 6.60
N LEU A 133 17.24 -1.87 5.41
CA LEU A 133 16.29 -0.85 4.99
C LEU A 133 14.95 -1.06 5.73
N CYS A 134 14.52 -0.05 6.49
CA CYS A 134 13.34 -0.15 7.34
C CYS A 134 12.18 0.67 6.78
N LEU A 135 11.02 0.05 6.56
CA LEU A 135 9.77 0.73 6.21
C LEU A 135 8.81 0.69 7.41
N VAL A 136 8.40 1.86 7.88
CA VAL A 136 7.42 2.01 8.96
C VAL A 136 6.11 2.54 8.39
N LEU A 137 5.02 1.81 8.57
CA LEU A 137 3.69 2.19 8.10
C LEU A 137 2.83 2.67 9.26
N THR A 138 2.25 3.87 9.12
CA THR A 138 1.33 4.46 10.09
C THR A 138 0.18 5.17 9.36
N GLY A 139 -0.99 5.21 10.00
CA GLY A 139 -2.21 5.75 9.40
C GLY A 139 -2.36 7.27 9.47
N ARG A 140 -1.42 7.99 10.11
CA ARG A 140 -1.49 9.44 10.29
C ARG A 140 -0.19 10.14 9.90
N VAL A 141 -0.33 11.35 9.32
CA VAL A 141 0.77 12.19 8.84
C VAL A 141 1.64 12.66 10.01
N ASP A 142 1.02 13.22 11.05
CA ASP A 142 1.66 13.70 12.28
C ASP A 142 2.54 12.61 12.94
N HIS A 143 2.01 11.39 13.03
CA HIS A 143 2.73 10.26 13.60
C HIS A 143 3.92 9.83 12.73
N CYS A 144 3.76 9.85 11.40
CA CYS A 144 4.85 9.56 10.47
C CYS A 144 6.02 10.53 10.66
N GLU A 145 5.71 11.82 10.78
CA GLU A 145 6.69 12.87 11.02
C GLU A 145 7.35 12.73 12.39
N LEU A 146 6.57 12.47 13.44
CA LEU A 146 7.09 12.23 14.79
C LEU A 146 8.11 11.08 14.81
N LEU A 147 7.77 9.93 14.21
CA LEU A 147 8.66 8.78 14.18
C LEU A 147 9.94 9.08 13.38
N ALA A 148 9.82 9.72 12.21
CA ALA A 148 10.97 10.09 11.40
C ALA A 148 11.89 11.08 12.15
N GLN A 149 11.33 12.09 12.81
CA GLN A 149 12.10 13.05 13.61
C GLN A 149 12.81 12.36 14.77
N ARG A 150 12.12 11.47 15.51
CA ARG A 150 12.72 10.75 16.64
C ARG A 150 13.80 9.77 16.20
N LEU A 151 13.64 9.09 15.06
CA LEU A 151 14.71 8.25 14.48
C LEU A 151 15.91 9.10 14.07
N SER A 152 15.69 10.21 13.37
CA SER A 152 16.75 11.13 12.95
C SER A 152 17.53 11.72 14.14
N ALA A 153 16.85 11.99 15.26
CA ALA A 153 17.49 12.45 16.49
C ALA A 153 18.43 11.40 17.12
N THR A 154 18.31 10.12 16.75
CA THR A 154 19.25 9.06 17.17
C THR A 154 20.48 8.93 16.27
N GLY A 155 20.58 9.74 15.20
CA GLY A 155 21.66 9.68 14.21
C GLY A 155 21.41 8.74 13.03
N LEU A 156 20.24 8.11 12.96
CA LEU A 156 19.80 7.35 11.79
C LEU A 156 19.35 8.29 10.68
N SER A 157 19.57 7.90 9.43
CA SER A 157 18.91 8.58 8.30
C SER A 157 17.47 8.08 8.23
N ALA A 158 16.50 8.98 8.45
CA ALA A 158 15.08 8.65 8.37
C ALA A 158 14.29 9.82 7.75
N ALA A 159 13.27 9.49 6.95
CA ALA A 159 12.39 10.48 6.34
C ALA A 159 10.93 10.04 6.39
N ALA A 160 10.03 11.01 6.56
CA ALA A 160 8.59 10.80 6.45
C ALA A 160 8.16 10.90 4.99
N LEU A 161 7.37 9.93 4.52
CA LEU A 161 6.80 9.92 3.17
C LEU A 161 5.28 10.06 3.23
N THR A 162 4.80 11.31 3.22
CA THR A 162 3.39 11.64 3.41
C THR A 162 2.75 12.16 2.13
N SER A 163 1.42 12.33 2.12
CA SER A 163 0.69 12.93 1.00
C SER A 163 1.10 14.38 0.71
N GLU A 164 1.69 15.07 1.67
CA GLU A 164 2.11 16.46 1.56
C GLU A 164 3.45 16.63 0.84
N VAL A 165 4.25 15.55 0.75
CA VAL A 165 5.53 15.55 0.03
C VAL A 165 5.29 15.70 -1.48
N PRO A 166 5.82 16.76 -2.13
CA PRO A 166 5.66 16.98 -3.56
C PRO A 166 6.19 15.82 -4.39
N ARG A 167 5.63 15.60 -5.60
CA ARG A 167 5.96 14.46 -6.46
C ARG A 167 7.47 14.29 -6.74
N GLU A 168 8.17 15.39 -7.03
CA GLU A 168 9.62 15.36 -7.30
C GLU A 168 10.42 14.97 -6.04
N ALA A 169 10.07 15.55 -4.88
CA ALA A 169 10.69 15.21 -3.60
C ALA A 169 10.41 13.76 -3.18
N ARG A 170 9.18 13.28 -3.41
CA ARG A 170 8.78 11.88 -3.18
C ARG A 170 9.62 10.93 -4.00
N LYS A 171 9.85 11.23 -5.28
CA LYS A 171 10.72 10.41 -6.15
C LYS A 171 12.16 10.39 -5.61
N ALA A 172 12.70 11.55 -5.26
CA ALA A 172 14.05 11.65 -4.71
C ALA A 172 14.23 10.84 -3.41
N LEU A 173 13.26 10.91 -2.49
CA LEU A 173 13.28 10.11 -1.26
C LEU A 173 13.24 8.60 -1.54
N LEU A 174 12.38 8.16 -2.46
CA LEU A 174 12.33 6.75 -2.84
C LEU A 174 13.63 6.26 -3.49
N ASP A 175 14.27 7.11 -4.30
CA ASP A 175 15.56 6.79 -4.92
C ASP A 175 16.71 6.79 -3.89
N GLN A 176 16.63 7.62 -2.84
CA GLN A 176 17.55 7.57 -1.69
C GLN A 176 17.36 6.28 -0.89
N ALA A 177 16.12 5.86 -0.63
CA ALA A 177 15.82 4.64 0.12
C ALA A 177 16.31 3.39 -0.63
N ARG A 178 16.08 3.33 -1.95
CA ARG A 178 16.62 2.27 -2.82
C ARG A 178 18.15 2.21 -2.82
N ALA A 179 18.81 3.35 -2.61
CA ALA A 179 20.26 3.45 -2.51
C ALA A 179 20.79 3.24 -1.07
N GLY A 180 19.91 2.94 -0.09
CA GLY A 180 20.28 2.75 1.31
C GLY A 180 20.78 4.02 2.00
N ARG A 181 20.36 5.21 1.51
CA ARG A 181 20.78 6.52 2.05
C ARG A 181 19.78 7.12 3.03
N VAL A 182 18.58 6.57 3.12
CA VAL A 182 17.48 6.94 4.03
C VAL A 182 16.60 5.72 4.28
#